data_AF-G0N1E2-F1
#
_entry.id   AF-G0N1E2-F1
#
_cell.length_a   1.000
_cell.length_b   1.000
_cell.length_c   1.000
_cell.angle_alpha   90.00
_cell.angle_beta   90.00
_cell.angle_gamma   90.00
#
_symmetry.space_group_name_H-M   'P 1'
#
loop_
_entity.id
_entity.type
_entity.pdbx_description
1 polymer ?
#
loop_
_entity_poly.entity_id
_entity_poly.type
_entity_poly.pdbx_seq_one_letter_code
_entity_poly.pdbx_strand_id
1 'polypeptide(L)'
;MASNFSVLSFSLEASKKASNQWTLLFIDFLILLLSLSIFPFYLHVYRSNKERDKSTAVFQIINHFHGCKKLLYSNYAILLLLILLTFIFPYSIAFPSILYSWFTVTLCYAILICEINQFLLGLLAIQRFFIYFFPSSEKILNFGDVTMNWIVGLSYTTSVIGKMVLCYFCSPDEYDEIFFDFYFILFYFVITDAIVTPFIIQLTYLGCNRRNMMSFMTFLKLGGGKMCCMFCKATAIEPASSGIVNQLSSTVVA
;
A
#
# COMPACT_ATOMS: atom_id res chain seq x y z
N MET A 1 -25.57 -36.27 -32.82
CA MET A 1 -24.10 -36.08 -32.87
C MET A 1 -23.72 -34.62 -32.62
N ALA A 2 -24.31 -33.65 -33.32
CA ALA A 2 -24.10 -32.21 -33.07
C ALA A 2 -24.48 -31.75 -31.65
N SER A 3 -25.54 -32.30 -31.05
CA SER A 3 -25.98 -32.00 -29.68
C SER A 3 -24.99 -32.45 -28.59
N ASN A 4 -24.23 -33.51 -28.83
CA ASN A 4 -23.26 -34.02 -27.85
C ASN A 4 -21.94 -33.23 -27.93
N PHE A 5 -21.60 -32.72 -29.12
CA PHE A 5 -20.43 -31.86 -29.32
C PHE A 5 -20.61 -30.48 -28.67
N SER A 6 -21.81 -29.88 -28.77
CA SER A 6 -22.12 -28.60 -28.13
C SER A 6 -22.14 -28.69 -26.59
N VAL A 7 -22.63 -29.80 -26.04
CA VAL A 7 -22.58 -30.06 -24.59
C VAL A 7 -21.14 -30.27 -24.12
N LEU A 8 -20.33 -30.98 -24.90
CA LEU A 8 -18.91 -31.18 -24.59
C LEU A 8 -18.13 -29.86 -24.62
N SER A 9 -18.31 -29.03 -25.65
CA SER A 9 -17.63 -27.73 -25.74
C SER A 9 -18.03 -26.80 -24.60
N PHE A 10 -19.31 -26.76 -24.24
CA PHE A 10 -19.79 -25.98 -23.09
C PHE A 10 -19.18 -26.47 -21.77
N SER A 11 -19.10 -27.79 -21.56
CA SER A 11 -18.48 -28.37 -20.36
C SER A 11 -16.97 -28.08 -20.26
N LEU A 12 -16.26 -28.10 -21.39
CA LEU A 12 -14.84 -27.73 -21.49
C LEU A 12 -14.61 -26.26 -21.17
N GLU A 13 -15.48 -25.38 -21.66
CA GLU A 13 -15.40 -23.94 -21.43
C GLU A 13 -15.71 -23.59 -19.96
N ALA A 14 -16.71 -24.22 -19.35
CA ALA A 14 -17.00 -24.10 -17.93
C ALA A 14 -15.84 -24.63 -17.05
N SER A 15 -15.26 -25.77 -17.41
CA SER A 15 -14.10 -26.35 -16.72
C SER A 15 -12.87 -25.44 -16.81
N LYS A 16 -12.61 -24.87 -17.99
CA LYS A 16 -11.51 -23.91 -18.21
C LYS A 16 -11.71 -22.62 -17.40
N LYS A 17 -12.94 -22.10 -17.36
CA LYS A 17 -13.29 -20.92 -16.54
C LYS A 17 -13.07 -21.20 -15.04
N ALA A 18 -13.50 -22.36 -14.54
CA ALA A 18 -13.27 -22.76 -13.15
C ALA A 18 -11.77 -22.92 -12.84
N SER A 19 -10.99 -23.56 -13.72
CA SER A 19 -9.53 -23.70 -13.57
C SER A 19 -8.82 -22.35 -13.50
N ASN A 20 -9.21 -21.39 -14.35
CA ASN A 20 -8.66 -20.04 -14.33
C ASN A 20 -8.98 -19.32 -13.01
N GLN A 21 -10.20 -19.47 -12.48
CA GLN A 21 -10.59 -18.89 -11.19
C GLN A 21 -9.75 -19.43 -10.03
N TRP A 22 -9.53 -20.75 -9.94
CA TRP A 22 -8.67 -21.33 -8.92
C TRP A 22 -7.22 -20.83 -9.01
N THR A 23 -6.74 -20.66 -10.23
CA THR A 23 -5.39 -20.11 -10.48
C THR A 23 -5.27 -18.68 -9.98
N LEU A 24 -6.26 -17.83 -10.24
CA LEU A 24 -6.29 -16.44 -9.75
C LEU A 24 -6.35 -16.37 -8.22
N LEU A 25 -7.21 -17.17 -7.59
CA LEU A 25 -7.31 -17.24 -6.12
C LEU A 25 -5.99 -17.69 -5.48
N PHE A 26 -5.30 -18.64 -6.10
CA PHE A 26 -3.98 -19.08 -5.64
C PHE A 26 -2.94 -17.97 -5.75
N ILE A 27 -2.93 -17.21 -6.86
CA ILE A 27 -2.05 -16.05 -7.04
C ILE A 27 -2.33 -14.98 -5.97
N ASP A 28 -3.60 -14.64 -5.74
CA ASP A 28 -4.00 -13.65 -4.73
C ASP A 28 -3.57 -14.08 -3.32
N PHE A 29 -3.67 -15.38 -3.01
CA PHE A 29 -3.17 -15.94 -1.75
C PHE A 29 -1.65 -15.81 -1.62
N LEU A 30 -0.88 -16.10 -2.66
CA LEU A 30 0.57 -15.90 -2.66
C LEU A 30 0.95 -14.42 -2.47
N ILE A 31 0.22 -13.52 -3.12
CA ILE A 31 0.39 -12.07 -2.96
C ILE A 31 0.12 -11.64 -1.52
N LEU A 32 -0.92 -12.18 -0.87
CA LEU A 32 -1.22 -11.89 0.53
C LEU A 32 -0.06 -12.29 1.45
N LEU A 33 0.49 -13.50 1.26
CA LEU A 33 1.65 -13.98 2.04
C LEU A 33 2.91 -13.14 1.81
N LEU A 34 3.17 -12.77 0.56
CA LEU A 34 4.29 -11.89 0.20
C LEU A 34 4.14 -10.51 0.86
N SER A 35 2.95 -9.95 0.80
CA SER A 35 2.62 -8.66 1.42
C SER A 35 2.94 -8.68 2.91
N LEU A 36 2.41 -9.67 3.66
CA LEU A 36 2.69 -9.81 5.09
C LEU A 36 4.19 -9.93 5.40
N SER A 37 4.96 -10.56 4.52
CA SER A 37 6.41 -10.73 4.67
C SER A 37 7.19 -9.41 4.48
N ILE A 38 6.68 -8.46 3.70
CA ILE A 38 7.30 -7.15 3.46
C ILE A 38 7.10 -6.20 4.66
N PHE A 39 6.01 -6.36 5.40
CA PHE A 39 5.62 -5.41 6.46
C PHE A 39 6.66 -5.24 7.59
N PRO A 40 7.32 -6.28 8.13
CA PRO A 40 8.36 -6.11 9.13
C PRO A 40 9.51 -5.22 8.64
N PHE A 41 9.89 -5.39 7.38
CA PHE A 41 10.95 -4.60 6.77
C PHE A 41 10.53 -3.14 6.56
N TYR A 42 9.31 -2.91 6.07
CA TYR A 42 8.70 -1.58 6.01
C TYR A 42 8.74 -0.88 7.37
N LEU A 43 8.31 -1.57 8.42
CA LEU A 43 8.26 -1.05 9.78
C LEU A 43 9.66 -0.69 10.30
N HIS A 44 10.67 -1.53 10.02
CA HIS A 44 12.06 -1.26 10.40
C HIS A 44 12.61 0.00 9.71
N VAL A 45 12.43 0.13 8.40
CA VAL A 45 12.88 1.30 7.64
C VAL A 45 12.19 2.56 8.14
N TYR A 46 10.87 2.54 8.31
CA TYR A 46 10.14 3.69 8.83
C TYR A 46 10.64 4.11 10.22
N ARG A 47 10.77 3.17 11.16
CA ARG A 47 11.25 3.46 12.53
C ARG A 47 12.66 4.05 12.54
N SER A 48 13.55 3.51 11.71
CA SER A 48 14.95 3.94 11.64
C SER A 48 15.11 5.36 11.10
N ASN A 49 14.18 5.83 10.25
CA ASN A 49 14.23 7.17 9.66
C ASN A 49 13.29 8.17 10.35
N LYS A 50 12.39 7.72 11.24
CA LYS A 50 11.34 8.53 11.85
C LYS A 50 11.85 9.82 12.49
N GLU A 51 12.84 9.73 13.39
CA GLU A 51 13.31 10.90 14.14
C GLU A 51 13.98 11.95 13.23
N ARG A 52 14.73 11.50 12.22
CA ARG A 52 15.34 12.39 11.23
C ARG A 52 14.28 13.07 10.37
N ASP A 53 13.28 12.31 9.93
CA ASP A 53 12.33 12.80 8.95
C ASP A 53 11.32 13.76 9.59
N LYS A 54 11.05 13.67 10.91
CA LYS A 54 10.10 14.54 11.65
C LYS A 54 10.22 16.04 11.37
N SER A 55 11.42 16.54 11.06
CA SER A 55 11.66 17.96 10.76
C SER A 55 11.31 18.37 9.33
N THR A 56 10.95 17.41 8.47
CA THR A 56 10.64 17.65 7.06
C THR A 56 9.14 17.81 6.85
N ALA A 57 8.75 18.73 5.96
CA ALA A 57 7.35 18.91 5.53
C ALA A 57 6.72 17.60 5.01
N VAL A 58 7.55 16.74 4.42
CA VAL A 58 7.15 15.46 3.82
C VAL A 58 6.76 14.42 4.88
N PHE A 59 7.25 14.57 6.11
CA PHE A 59 7.05 13.58 7.15
C PHE A 59 5.59 13.34 7.48
N GLN A 60 4.75 14.37 7.44
CA GLN A 60 3.34 14.22 7.73
C GLN A 60 2.66 13.26 6.74
N ILE A 61 3.02 13.37 5.45
CA ILE A 61 2.55 12.47 4.40
C ILE A 61 3.03 11.04 4.67
N ILE A 62 4.33 10.88 4.94
CA ILE A 62 4.93 9.57 5.22
C ILE A 62 4.35 8.94 6.49
N ASN A 63 4.08 9.75 7.52
CA ASN A 63 3.48 9.33 8.77
C ASN A 63 2.03 8.89 8.57
N HIS A 64 1.27 9.62 7.74
CA HIS A 64 -0.07 9.20 7.32
C HIS A 64 -0.03 7.88 6.55
N PHE A 65 0.89 7.73 5.58
CA PHE A 65 1.09 6.48 4.85
C PHE A 65 1.45 5.33 5.79
N HIS A 66 2.29 5.58 6.79
CA HIS A 66 2.64 4.58 7.79
C HIS A 66 1.44 4.12 8.61
N GLY A 67 0.61 5.04 9.08
CA GLY A 67 -0.64 4.71 9.76
C GLY A 67 -1.56 3.85 8.88
N CYS A 68 -1.78 4.29 7.64
CA CYS A 68 -2.60 3.58 6.65
C CYS A 68 -2.09 2.17 6.36
N LYS A 69 -0.79 2.03 6.05
CA LYS A 69 -0.19 0.73 5.76
C LYS A 69 -0.22 -0.17 7.00
N LYS A 70 0.05 0.34 8.22
CA LYS A 70 -0.08 -0.45 9.46
C LYS A 70 -1.48 -1.06 9.61
N LEU A 71 -2.53 -0.27 9.36
CA LEU A 71 -3.92 -0.76 9.42
C LEU A 71 -4.21 -1.78 8.30
N LEU A 72 -3.76 -1.51 7.08
CA LEU A 72 -3.95 -2.42 5.93
C LEU A 72 -3.27 -3.79 6.16
N TYR A 73 -2.00 -3.80 6.57
CA TYR A 73 -1.29 -5.04 6.87
C TYR A 73 -1.86 -5.80 8.07
N SER A 74 -2.42 -5.08 9.06
CA SER A 74 -3.16 -5.72 10.16
C SER A 74 -4.44 -6.41 9.63
N ASN A 75 -5.16 -5.80 8.69
CA ASN A 75 -6.31 -6.42 8.04
C ASN A 75 -5.92 -7.66 7.22
N TYR A 76 -4.79 -7.63 6.52
CA TYR A 76 -4.28 -8.80 5.80
C TYR A 76 -3.98 -9.99 6.74
N ALA A 77 -3.47 -9.73 7.95
CA ALA A 77 -3.26 -10.78 8.94
C ALA A 77 -4.59 -11.37 9.44
N ILE A 78 -5.63 -10.54 9.62
CA ILE A 78 -6.97 -10.99 10.00
C ILE A 78 -7.59 -11.83 8.87
N LEU A 79 -7.45 -11.41 7.61
CA LEU A 79 -7.91 -12.19 6.46
C LEU A 79 -7.26 -13.57 6.41
N LEU A 80 -5.94 -13.64 6.62
CA LEU A 80 -5.24 -14.93 6.67
C LEU A 80 -5.78 -15.82 7.80
N LEU A 81 -6.05 -15.26 8.98
CA LEU A 81 -6.66 -15.99 10.09
C LEU A 81 -8.07 -16.51 9.76
N LEU A 82 -8.92 -15.70 9.14
CA LEU A 82 -10.28 -16.09 8.75
C LEU A 82 -10.28 -17.19 7.68
N ILE A 83 -9.34 -17.15 6.74
CA ILE A 83 -9.11 -18.21 5.76
C ILE A 83 -8.75 -19.51 6.48
N LEU A 84 -7.79 -19.49 7.41
CA LEU A 84 -7.39 -20.66 8.19
C LEU A 84 -8.55 -21.23 9.02
N LEU A 85 -9.36 -20.38 9.65
CA LEU A 85 -10.55 -20.82 10.40
C LEU A 85 -11.57 -21.52 9.51
N THR A 86 -11.73 -21.08 8.26
CA THR A 86 -12.62 -21.73 7.29
C THR A 86 -12.15 -23.15 6.96
N PHE A 87 -10.83 -23.38 6.85
CA PHE A 87 -10.28 -24.73 6.66
C PHE A 87 -10.39 -25.63 7.89
N ILE A 88 -10.25 -25.06 9.09
CA ILE A 88 -10.38 -25.80 10.36
C ILE A 88 -11.84 -26.22 10.61
N PHE A 89 -12.81 -25.38 10.21
CA PHE A 89 -14.24 -25.61 10.43
C PHE A 89 -15.02 -25.63 9.10
N PRO A 90 -14.79 -26.63 8.23
CA PRO A 90 -15.31 -26.64 6.86
C PRO A 90 -16.84 -26.77 6.77
N TYR A 91 -17.50 -27.27 7.82
CA TYR A 91 -18.95 -27.39 7.88
C TYR A 91 -19.66 -26.15 8.45
N SER A 92 -18.90 -25.15 8.93
CA SER A 92 -19.47 -23.92 9.47
C SER A 92 -19.71 -22.91 8.35
N ILE A 93 -20.96 -22.48 8.19
CA ILE A 93 -21.33 -21.39 7.26
C ILE A 93 -20.92 -20.00 7.77
N ALA A 94 -20.62 -19.87 9.07
CA ALA A 94 -20.33 -18.59 9.69
C ALA A 94 -18.98 -18.02 9.22
N PHE A 95 -17.91 -18.85 9.20
CA PHE A 95 -16.57 -18.37 8.84
C PHE A 95 -16.45 -17.90 7.38
N PRO A 96 -16.98 -18.61 6.36
CA PRO A 96 -17.03 -18.10 4.99
C PRO A 96 -17.79 -16.77 4.87
N SER A 97 -18.93 -16.65 5.56
CA SER A 97 -19.75 -15.43 5.53
C SER A 97 -19.04 -14.23 6.16
N ILE A 98 -18.35 -14.45 7.28
CA ILE A 98 -17.51 -13.45 7.95
C ILE A 98 -16.32 -13.06 7.06
N LEU A 99 -15.65 -14.04 6.46
CA LEU A 99 -14.52 -13.82 5.55
C LEU A 99 -14.95 -12.95 4.36
N TYR A 100 -16.06 -13.28 3.71
CA TYR A 100 -16.59 -12.51 2.58
C TYR A 100 -16.91 -11.05 2.96
N SER A 101 -17.58 -10.86 4.11
CA SER A 101 -17.93 -9.53 4.62
C SER A 101 -16.67 -8.72 4.96
N TRP A 102 -15.71 -9.33 5.64
CA TRP A 102 -14.45 -8.69 6.02
C TRP A 102 -13.58 -8.35 4.81
N PHE A 103 -13.52 -9.24 3.82
CA PHE A 103 -12.84 -8.99 2.55
C PHE A 103 -13.43 -7.78 1.84
N THR A 104 -14.76 -7.68 1.77
CA THR A 104 -15.46 -6.56 1.14
C THR A 104 -15.13 -5.24 1.83
N VAL A 105 -15.20 -5.21 3.17
CA VAL A 105 -14.83 -4.01 3.95
C VAL A 105 -13.36 -3.65 3.76
N THR A 106 -12.46 -4.64 3.76
CA THR A 106 -11.03 -4.43 3.54
C THR A 106 -10.76 -3.85 2.15
N LEU A 107 -11.46 -4.34 1.12
CA LEU A 107 -11.33 -3.85 -0.24
C LEU A 107 -11.80 -2.40 -0.38
N CYS A 108 -12.97 -2.07 0.15
CA CYS A 108 -13.48 -0.69 0.15
C CYS A 108 -12.51 0.28 0.86
N TYR A 109 -11.96 -0.13 2.00
CA TYR A 109 -10.95 0.64 2.73
C TYR A 109 -9.65 0.81 1.93
N ALA A 110 -9.18 -0.26 1.27
CA ALA A 110 -7.96 -0.24 0.47
C ALA A 110 -8.08 0.66 -0.77
N ILE A 111 -9.24 0.63 -1.45
CA ILE A 111 -9.55 1.54 -2.58
C ILE A 111 -9.44 3.00 -2.11
N LEU A 112 -10.11 3.32 -1.00
CA LEU A 112 -10.12 4.68 -0.46
C LEU A 112 -8.70 5.15 -0.13
N ILE A 113 -7.92 4.34 0.59
CA ILE A 113 -6.54 4.70 0.95
C ILE A 113 -5.62 4.81 -0.26
N CYS A 114 -5.77 3.92 -1.25
CA CYS A 114 -4.97 3.97 -2.47
C CYS A 114 -5.15 5.31 -3.17
N GLU A 115 -6.39 5.74 -3.35
CA GLU A 115 -6.73 7.02 -3.97
C GLU A 115 -6.14 8.21 -3.20
N ILE A 116 -6.32 8.24 -1.88
CA ILE A 116 -5.77 9.32 -1.05
C ILE A 116 -4.24 9.32 -1.09
N ASN A 117 -3.60 8.15 -0.99
CA ASN A 117 -2.15 8.07 -1.05
C ASN A 117 -1.59 8.57 -2.39
N GLN A 118 -2.22 8.20 -3.50
CA GLN A 118 -1.83 8.67 -4.83
C GLN A 118 -2.02 10.18 -4.98
N PHE A 119 -3.12 10.73 -4.46
CA PHE A 119 -3.33 12.18 -4.40
C PHE A 119 -2.23 12.89 -3.60
N LEU A 120 -1.90 12.38 -2.41
CA LEU A 120 -0.85 12.96 -1.56
C LEU A 120 0.55 12.82 -2.17
N LEU A 121 0.84 11.73 -2.88
CA LEU A 121 2.07 11.58 -3.67
C LEU A 121 2.14 12.62 -4.79
N GLY A 122 1.02 12.88 -5.48
CA GLY A 122 0.90 13.94 -6.47
C GLY A 122 1.16 15.33 -5.87
N LEU A 123 0.55 15.62 -4.71
CA LEU A 123 0.76 16.88 -3.99
C LEU A 123 2.23 17.06 -3.60
N LEU A 124 2.87 16.00 -3.11
CA LEU A 124 4.29 16.00 -2.78
C LEU A 124 5.19 16.25 -4.01
N ALA A 125 4.85 15.64 -5.14
CA ALA A 125 5.58 15.85 -6.38
C ALA A 125 5.48 17.31 -6.85
N ILE A 126 4.29 17.90 -6.80
CA ILE A 126 4.05 19.31 -7.09
C ILE A 126 4.87 20.20 -6.13
N GLN A 127 4.80 19.94 -4.83
CA GLN A 127 5.57 20.66 -3.82
C GLN A 127 7.07 20.64 -4.15
N ARG A 128 7.65 19.46 -4.45
CA ARG A 128 9.07 19.32 -4.78
C ARG A 128 9.45 20.02 -6.07
N PHE A 129 8.61 19.93 -7.09
CA PHE A 129 8.82 20.63 -8.35
C PHE A 129 8.93 22.14 -8.13
N PHE A 130 7.96 22.74 -7.44
CA PHE A 130 7.96 24.18 -7.22
C PHE A 130 9.09 24.65 -6.30
N ILE A 131 9.41 23.91 -5.23
CA ILE A 131 10.55 24.27 -4.37
C ILE A 131 11.86 24.22 -5.15
N TYR A 132 12.03 23.27 -6.06
CA TYR A 132 13.23 23.14 -6.89
C TYR A 132 13.38 24.29 -7.90
N PHE A 133 12.32 24.63 -8.65
CA PHE A 133 12.38 25.68 -9.68
C PHE A 133 12.19 27.10 -9.13
N PHE A 134 11.47 27.24 -8.02
CA PHE A 134 11.09 28.52 -7.43
C PHE A 134 11.28 28.48 -5.91
N PRO A 135 12.50 28.71 -5.39
CA PRO A 135 12.78 28.64 -3.95
C PRO A 135 11.89 29.56 -3.08
N SER A 136 11.37 30.65 -3.64
CA SER A 136 10.41 31.53 -2.97
C SER A 136 9.09 30.85 -2.59
N SER A 137 8.72 29.76 -3.27
CA SER A 137 7.51 28.98 -3.00
C SER A 137 7.60 28.12 -1.73
N GLU A 138 8.80 27.92 -1.16
CA GLU A 138 9.01 27.11 0.05
C GLU A 138 8.13 27.56 1.22
N LYS A 139 7.98 28.87 1.42
CA LYS A 139 7.15 29.43 2.51
C LYS A 139 5.66 29.12 2.34
N ILE A 140 5.19 28.93 1.11
CA ILE A 140 3.78 28.67 0.78
C ILE A 140 3.50 27.17 0.81
N LEU A 141 4.44 26.36 0.31
CA LEU A 141 4.27 24.92 0.10
C LEU A 141 4.81 24.07 1.25
N ASN A 142 5.39 24.67 2.28
CA ASN A 142 5.76 23.97 3.51
C ASN A 142 4.55 23.91 4.47
N PHE A 143 3.74 22.86 4.33
CA PHE A 143 2.54 22.66 5.13
C PHE A 143 2.88 22.18 6.56
N GLY A 144 2.25 22.80 7.55
CA GLY A 144 2.28 22.33 8.95
C GLY A 144 1.31 21.18 9.21
N ASP A 145 1.44 20.53 10.37
CA ASP A 145 0.68 19.30 10.72
C ASP A 145 -0.83 19.52 10.63
N VAL A 146 -1.30 20.69 11.09
CA VAL A 146 -2.71 21.07 11.07
C VAL A 146 -3.23 21.16 9.64
N THR A 147 -2.51 21.88 8.77
CA THR A 147 -2.89 22.05 7.37
C THR A 147 -2.93 20.71 6.64
N MET A 148 -1.95 19.84 6.89
CA MET A 148 -1.92 18.52 6.27
C MET A 148 -3.09 17.65 6.73
N ASN A 149 -3.44 17.67 8.02
CA ASN A 149 -4.62 16.94 8.50
C ASN A 149 -5.92 17.43 7.84
N TRP A 150 -6.05 18.73 7.59
CA TRP A 150 -7.18 19.29 6.83
C TRP A 150 -7.18 18.82 5.37
N ILE A 151 -6.03 18.86 4.69
CA ILE A 151 -5.88 18.38 3.30
C ILE A 151 -6.30 16.90 3.23
N VAL A 152 -5.80 16.08 4.15
CA VAL A 152 -6.15 14.66 4.25
C VAL A 152 -7.66 14.51 4.48
N GLY A 153 -8.23 15.17 5.48
CA GLY A 153 -9.66 15.07 5.81
C GLY A 153 -10.58 15.50 4.66
N LEU A 154 -10.25 16.60 3.98
CA LEU A 154 -10.94 17.06 2.78
C LEU A 154 -10.85 16.02 1.66
N SER A 155 -9.67 15.46 1.42
CA SER A 155 -9.48 14.45 0.36
C SER A 155 -10.33 13.19 0.60
N TYR A 156 -10.39 12.68 1.84
CA TYR A 156 -11.28 11.56 2.20
C TYR A 156 -12.75 11.92 1.97
N THR A 157 -13.16 13.12 2.39
CA THR A 157 -14.56 13.57 2.28
C THR A 157 -14.98 13.67 0.82
N THR A 158 -14.18 14.33 -0.02
CA THR A 158 -14.44 14.46 -1.46
C THR A 158 -14.47 13.09 -2.13
N SER A 159 -13.55 12.20 -1.78
CA SER A 159 -13.47 10.84 -2.32
C SER A 159 -14.72 10.00 -2.03
N VAL A 160 -15.25 10.08 -0.80
CA VAL A 160 -16.47 9.38 -0.41
C VAL A 160 -17.69 9.98 -1.11
N ILE A 161 -17.83 11.31 -1.12
CA ILE A 161 -18.94 12.00 -1.79
C ILE A 161 -18.96 11.63 -3.28
N GLY A 162 -17.81 11.64 -3.96
CA GLY A 162 -17.72 11.29 -5.38
C GLY A 162 -18.22 9.88 -5.68
N LYS A 163 -17.90 8.89 -4.83
CA LYS A 163 -18.41 7.51 -4.97
C LYS A 163 -19.90 7.39 -4.69
N MET A 164 -20.42 8.12 -3.69
CA MET A 164 -21.86 8.16 -3.41
C MET A 164 -22.65 8.75 -4.58
N VAL A 165 -22.12 9.81 -5.19
CA VAL A 165 -22.68 10.44 -6.39
C VAL A 165 -22.64 9.46 -7.57
N LEU A 166 -21.50 8.81 -7.81
CA LEU A 166 -21.37 7.80 -8.87
C LEU A 166 -22.38 6.66 -8.70
N CYS A 167 -22.51 6.14 -7.48
CA CYS A 167 -23.46 5.09 -7.14
C CYS A 167 -24.93 5.51 -7.38
N TYR A 168 -25.26 6.77 -7.09
CA TYR A 168 -26.60 7.30 -7.33
C TYR A 168 -26.94 7.47 -8.82
N PHE A 169 -25.96 7.87 -9.65
CA PHE A 169 -26.15 8.09 -11.08
C PHE A 169 -26.00 6.83 -11.95
N CYS A 170 -25.31 5.79 -11.46
CA CYS A 170 -25.25 4.50 -12.13
C CYS A 170 -26.57 3.72 -11.89
N SER A 171 -27.48 3.76 -12.87
CA SER A 171 -28.66 2.89 -12.92
C SER A 171 -28.23 1.40 -12.99
N PRO A 172 -28.85 0.49 -12.21
CA PRO A 172 -28.45 -0.92 -12.14
C PRO A 172 -28.78 -1.75 -13.39
N ASP A 173 -29.61 -1.27 -14.32
CA ASP A 173 -30.27 -2.18 -15.27
C ASP A 173 -29.49 -2.49 -16.58
N GLU A 174 -28.32 -1.88 -16.83
CA GLU A 174 -27.63 -2.04 -18.14
C GLU A 174 -26.09 -2.21 -18.10
N TYR A 175 -25.46 -2.24 -16.91
CA TYR A 175 -24.00 -2.15 -16.79
C TYR A 175 -23.32 -3.22 -15.91
N ASP A 176 -24.02 -4.26 -15.46
CA ASP A 176 -23.49 -5.21 -14.47
C ASP A 176 -22.17 -5.87 -14.89
N GLU A 177 -22.02 -6.29 -16.15
CA GLU A 177 -20.76 -6.91 -16.62
C GLU A 177 -19.61 -5.90 -16.72
N ILE A 178 -19.86 -4.71 -17.30
CA ILE A 178 -18.85 -3.64 -17.44
C ILE A 178 -18.41 -3.13 -16.06
N PHE A 179 -19.36 -3.01 -15.14
CA PHE A 179 -19.11 -2.60 -13.77
C PHE A 179 -18.27 -3.64 -13.02
N PHE A 180 -18.57 -4.93 -13.19
CA PHE A 180 -17.76 -6.01 -12.60
C PHE A 180 -16.32 -5.99 -13.12
N ASP A 181 -16.12 -5.86 -14.43
CA ASP A 181 -14.79 -5.77 -15.03
C ASP A 181 -14.01 -4.55 -14.54
N PHE A 182 -14.68 -3.39 -14.39
CA PHE A 182 -14.07 -2.18 -13.85
C PHE A 182 -13.62 -2.38 -12.39
N TYR A 183 -14.45 -2.99 -11.55
CA TYR A 183 -14.10 -3.30 -10.16
C TYR A 183 -12.94 -4.30 -10.06
N PHE A 184 -12.90 -5.29 -10.96
CA PHE A 184 -11.81 -6.24 -11.05
C PHE A 184 -10.50 -5.54 -11.42
N ILE A 185 -10.52 -4.63 -12.40
CA ILE A 185 -9.34 -3.82 -12.76
C ILE A 185 -8.89 -2.95 -11.57
N LEU A 186 -9.82 -2.27 -10.90
CA LEU A 186 -9.50 -1.47 -9.71
C LEU A 186 -8.89 -2.32 -8.59
N PHE A 187 -9.39 -3.54 -8.39
CA PHE A 187 -8.83 -4.48 -7.41
C PHE A 187 -7.35 -4.75 -7.66
N TYR A 188 -6.93 -5.03 -8.90
CA TYR A 188 -5.52 -5.24 -9.22
C TYR A 188 -4.68 -3.97 -9.08
N PHE A 189 -5.21 -2.80 -9.40
CA PHE A 189 -4.51 -1.54 -9.16
C PHE A 189 -4.25 -1.31 -7.67
N VAL A 190 -5.24 -1.59 -6.83
CA VAL A 190 -5.11 -1.47 -5.36
C VAL A 190 -4.09 -2.46 -4.81
N ILE A 191 -4.10 -3.71 -5.28
CA ILE A 191 -3.07 -4.70 -4.92
C ILE A 191 -1.68 -4.19 -5.34
N THR A 192 -1.58 -3.70 -6.57
CA THR A 192 -0.32 -3.19 -7.11
C THR A 192 0.19 -2.02 -6.26
N ASP A 193 -0.65 -1.04 -5.90
CA ASP A 193 -0.27 0.04 -4.98
C ASP A 193 0.14 -0.47 -3.60
N ALA A 194 -0.60 -1.44 -3.06
CA ALA A 194 -0.34 -2.01 -1.75
C ALA A 194 1.09 -2.57 -1.65
N ILE A 195 1.59 -3.15 -2.74
CA ILE A 195 2.93 -3.72 -2.87
C ILE A 195 3.94 -2.65 -3.30
N VAL A 196 3.68 -1.96 -4.40
CA VAL A 196 4.64 -1.07 -5.06
C VAL A 196 4.93 0.16 -4.20
N THR A 197 3.95 0.76 -3.53
CA THR A 197 4.16 1.96 -2.71
C THR A 197 5.17 1.74 -1.58
N PRO A 198 5.06 0.72 -0.70
CA PRO A 198 6.10 0.46 0.29
C PRO A 198 7.44 0.09 -0.35
N PHE A 199 7.46 -0.61 -1.49
CA PHE A 199 8.71 -0.89 -2.21
C PHE A 199 9.37 0.39 -2.72
N ILE A 200 8.64 1.32 -3.35
CA ILE A 200 9.18 2.59 -3.84
C ILE A 200 9.68 3.43 -2.68
N ILE A 201 8.89 3.55 -1.60
CA ILE A 201 9.30 4.27 -0.40
C ILE A 201 10.58 3.63 0.15
N GLN A 202 10.62 2.32 0.35
CA GLN A 202 11.82 1.65 0.86
C GLN A 202 13.01 1.79 -0.08
N LEU A 203 12.86 1.59 -1.39
CA LEU A 203 13.95 1.65 -2.36
C LEU A 203 14.56 3.06 -2.41
N THR A 204 13.72 4.10 -2.43
CA THR A 204 14.18 5.49 -2.38
C THR A 204 14.86 5.80 -1.04
N TYR A 205 14.37 5.28 0.07
CA TYR A 205 14.97 5.49 1.39
C TYR A 205 16.24 4.67 1.68
N LEU A 206 16.35 3.47 1.13
CA LEU A 206 17.49 2.57 1.28
C LEU A 206 18.60 2.96 0.30
N GLY A 207 18.25 3.20 -0.97
CA GLY A 207 19.18 3.59 -2.02
C GLY A 207 19.83 4.94 -1.76
N CYS A 208 19.09 5.88 -1.17
CA CYS A 208 19.62 7.20 -0.80
C CYS A 208 20.34 7.22 0.56
N ASN A 209 20.43 6.09 1.29
CA ASN A 209 21.10 6.04 2.60
C ASN A 209 22.02 4.81 2.70
N ARG A 210 23.34 5.03 2.53
CA ARG A 210 24.39 4.00 2.56
C ARG A 210 24.30 3.07 3.79
N ARG A 211 23.89 3.57 4.97
CA ARG A 211 23.72 2.74 6.18
C ARG A 211 22.47 1.87 6.12
N ASN A 212 21.37 2.38 5.59
CA ASN A 212 20.14 1.61 5.37
C ASN A 212 20.39 0.46 4.37
N MET A 213 21.12 0.74 3.29
CA MET A 213 21.52 -0.26 2.29
C MET A 213 22.42 -1.36 2.90
N MET A 214 23.38 -0.98 3.75
CA MET A 214 24.22 -1.97 4.45
C MET A 214 23.42 -2.82 5.44
N SER A 215 22.41 -2.26 6.10
CA SER A 215 21.52 -2.99 7.01
C SER A 215 20.66 -4.01 6.25
N PHE A 216 20.11 -3.63 5.09
CA PHE A 216 19.38 -4.54 4.20
C PHE A 216 20.27 -5.67 3.66
N MET A 217 21.49 -5.35 3.22
CA MET A 217 22.46 -6.36 2.76
C MET A 217 22.89 -7.32 3.89
N THR A 218 22.96 -6.82 5.13
CA THR A 218 23.26 -7.65 6.30
C THR A 218 22.07 -8.56 6.66
N PHE A 219 20.85 -8.06 6.52
CA PHE A 219 19.62 -8.83 6.68
C PHE A 219 19.52 -9.97 5.66
N LEU A 220 19.79 -9.71 4.37
CA LEU A 220 19.82 -10.75 3.32
C LEU A 220 20.89 -11.83 3.57
N LYS A 221 21.94 -11.51 4.33
CA LYS A 221 23.01 -12.44 4.70
C LYS A 221 22.72 -13.24 5.97
N LEU A 222 21.78 -12.82 6.82
CA LEU A 222 21.45 -13.49 8.08
C LEU A 222 20.23 -14.41 7.88
N GLY A 223 20.46 -15.72 7.80
CA GLY A 223 19.41 -16.74 7.75
C GLY A 223 18.41 -16.62 8.93
N GLY A 224 17.15 -17.02 8.67
CA GLY A 224 15.93 -16.64 9.41
C GLY A 224 15.83 -16.93 10.92
N GLY A 225 16.86 -17.51 11.56
CA GLY A 225 16.83 -17.89 12.99
C GLY A 225 17.07 -16.74 13.98
N LYS A 226 17.62 -15.59 13.56
CA LYS A 226 17.88 -14.41 14.43
C LYS A 226 16.91 -13.25 14.21
N MET A 227 15.81 -13.51 13.49
CA MET A 227 14.91 -12.48 12.96
C MET A 227 14.11 -11.75 14.07
N CYS A 228 13.75 -12.42 15.17
CA CYS A 228 12.85 -11.84 16.18
C CYS A 228 13.51 -10.73 17.04
N CYS A 229 14.82 -10.82 17.32
CA CYS A 229 15.50 -9.89 18.26
C CYS A 229 15.93 -8.55 17.63
N MET A 230 16.03 -8.45 16.30
CA MET A 230 16.48 -7.22 15.63
C MET A 230 15.36 -6.16 15.51
N PHE A 231 14.09 -6.57 15.60
CA PHE A 231 12.93 -5.66 15.53
C PHE A 231 12.64 -4.88 16.82
N CYS A 232 13.28 -5.24 17.94
CA CYS A 232 13.06 -4.61 19.25
C CYS A 232 14.09 -3.54 19.61
N LYS A 233 15.25 -3.47 18.94
CA LYS A 233 16.28 -2.44 19.18
C LYS A 233 16.43 -1.55 17.95
N ALA A 234 15.55 -0.57 17.80
CA ALA A 234 15.83 0.60 16.98
C ALA A 234 16.66 1.57 17.83
N THR A 235 17.98 1.54 17.71
CA THR A 235 18.83 2.59 18.29
C THR A 235 18.57 3.89 17.53
N ALA A 236 18.07 4.90 18.25
CA ALA A 236 17.89 6.26 17.73
C ALA A 236 19.21 6.80 17.18
N ILE A 237 19.15 7.47 16.04
CA ILE A 237 20.31 8.03 15.33
C ILE A 237 20.51 9.46 15.84
N GLU A 238 21.72 9.78 16.33
CA GLU A 238 22.15 11.17 16.53
C GLU A 238 22.28 11.88 15.18
N PRO A 239 21.85 13.16 15.07
CA PRO A 239 21.96 13.91 13.82
C PRO A 239 23.41 14.00 13.38
N ALA A 240 23.64 13.91 12.06
CA ALA A 240 24.95 14.16 11.48
C ALA A 240 25.47 15.52 11.97
N SER A 241 26.69 15.52 12.52
CA SER A 241 27.33 16.73 13.02
C SER A 241 27.31 17.82 11.95
N SER A 242 27.13 19.05 12.42
CA SER A 242 27.04 20.31 11.66
C SER A 242 28.19 20.61 10.69
N GLY A 243 29.16 19.71 10.54
CA GLY A 243 30.31 19.85 9.65
C GLY A 243 30.06 19.52 8.17
N ILE A 244 29.01 18.76 7.82
CA ILE A 244 28.76 18.35 6.42
C ILE A 244 27.99 19.42 5.62
N VAL A 245 27.20 20.27 6.29
CA VAL A 245 26.48 21.39 5.64
C VAL A 245 27.47 22.43 5.07
N ASN A 246 28.65 22.56 5.68
CA ASN A 246 29.68 23.51 5.25
C ASN A 246 30.58 23.01 4.10
N GLN A 247 30.51 21.73 3.71
CA GLN A 247 31.27 21.22 2.55
C GLN A 247 30.47 21.28 1.24
N LEU A 248 29.14 21.34 1.31
CA LEU A 248 28.30 21.54 0.12
C LEU A 248 28.25 23.01 -0.30
N SER A 249 28.41 23.97 0.63
CA SER A 249 28.47 25.40 0.30
C SER A 249 29.80 25.83 -0.36
N SER A 250 30.89 25.08 -0.17
CA SER A 250 32.19 25.40 -0.76
C SER A 250 32.42 24.82 -2.15
N THR A 251 31.49 24.03 -2.70
CA THR A 251 31.64 23.42 -4.05
C THR A 251 30.80 24.14 -5.12
N VAL A 252 30.09 25.22 -4.76
CA VAL A 252 29.27 26.03 -5.69
C VAL A 252 29.93 27.39 -6.00
N VAL A 253 31.17 27.62 -5.55
CA VAL A 253 31.96 28.79 -5.96
C VAL A 253 33.31 28.32 -6.49
N ALA A 254 33.32 28.00 -7.79
CA ALA A 254 34.45 28.12 -8.70
C ALA A 254 33.90 28.33 -10.11
#